data_AF-A0A915CUW4-F1
#
_entry.id   AF-A0A915CUW4-F1
#
_cell.length_a   1.000
_cell.length_b   1.000
_cell.length_c   1.000
_cell.angle_alpha   90.00
_cell.angle_beta   90.00
_cell.angle_gamma   90.00
#
_symmetry.space_group_name_H-M   'P 1'
#
loop_
_entity.id
_entity.type
_entity.pdbx_description
1 polymer ?
#
loop_
_entity_poly.entity_id
_entity_poly.type
_entity_poly.pdbx_seq_one_letter_code
_entity_poly.pdbx_strand_id
1 'polypeptide(L)'
;MFQIKGYLRVFTFGVKSDTDYKTLKITSRTKSRDVVEMILNKFRLNFRDVNLFQLWMEVRTRHNGEEVKSILELDKDSRPLELQRCHPAEMSRFILSMVSNAILARIYDSDICPQSNYKSVLISRRTTCLEALHLVLQLCRIQNNPKEQTALLGGGGGVRVSSGLVVEDHFYYRLFVVDNENEALIPNDCMIAGVYLSLMPNQRIVLKRVSINDKY
;
A
#
# COMPACT_ATOMS: atom_id res chain seq x y z
N MET A 1 29.37 6.87 -1.33
CA MET A 1 28.84 6.38 -0.03
C MET A 1 28.60 4.88 -0.13
N PHE A 2 29.29 4.07 0.67
CA PHE A 2 29.22 2.61 0.61
C PHE A 2 27.85 2.07 1.07
N GLN A 3 27.26 1.17 0.28
CA GLN A 3 26.00 0.51 0.63
C GLN A 3 26.30 -0.70 1.50
N ILE A 4 25.95 -0.63 2.78
CA ILE A 4 26.21 -1.72 3.71
C ILE A 4 25.05 -2.72 3.62
N LYS A 5 25.36 -4.01 3.59
CA LYS A 5 24.39 -5.11 3.60
C LYS A 5 24.36 -5.74 4.98
N GLY A 6 23.19 -6.21 5.39
CA GLY A 6 23.03 -6.87 6.69
C GLY A 6 21.72 -7.66 6.77
N TYR A 7 21.49 -8.24 7.93
CA TYR A 7 20.28 -8.98 8.24
C TYR A 7 19.45 -8.21 9.28
N LEU A 8 18.15 -8.13 9.02
CA LEU A 8 17.15 -7.55 9.93
C LEU A 8 16.18 -8.67 10.32
N ARG A 9 16.04 -8.93 11.62
CA ARG A 9 15.03 -9.84 12.15
C ARG A 9 13.79 -9.03 12.53
N VAL A 10 12.66 -9.34 11.90
CA VAL A 10 11.38 -8.66 12.15
C VAL A 10 10.37 -9.65 12.69
N PHE A 11 9.84 -9.40 13.88
CA PHE A 11 8.84 -10.24 14.52
C PHE A 11 7.46 -9.99 13.91
N THR A 12 6.71 -11.07 13.65
CA THR A 12 5.51 -11.04 12.80
C THR A 12 4.27 -11.68 13.44
N PHE A 13 4.31 -12.00 14.73
CA PHE A 13 3.22 -12.67 15.44
C PHE A 13 1.84 -12.01 15.24
N GLY A 14 1.78 -10.68 15.19
CA GLY A 14 0.54 -9.91 14.96
C GLY A 14 0.05 -9.86 13.50
N VAL A 15 0.78 -10.49 12.56
CA VAL A 15 0.46 -10.49 11.12
C VAL A 15 0.29 -11.91 10.58
N LYS A 16 1.12 -12.84 11.06
CA LYS A 16 1.12 -14.23 10.62
C LYS A 16 1.38 -15.14 11.85
N SER A 17 0.34 -15.83 12.30
CA SER A 17 0.33 -16.57 13.57
C SER A 17 1.26 -17.80 13.58
N ASP A 18 1.56 -18.37 12.42
CA ASP A 18 2.48 -19.51 12.24
C ASP A 18 3.94 -19.07 12.02
N THR A 19 4.27 -17.78 12.17
CA THR A 19 5.63 -17.28 11.99
C THR A 19 5.98 -16.22 13.03
N ASP A 20 6.84 -16.57 13.98
CA ASP A 20 7.29 -15.67 15.04
C ASP A 20 8.07 -14.47 14.49
N TYR A 21 8.96 -14.73 13.53
CA TYR A 21 9.78 -13.71 12.89
C TYR A 21 10.18 -14.07 11.45
N LYS A 22 10.55 -13.04 10.69
CA LYS A 22 11.20 -13.16 9.40
C LYS A 22 12.54 -12.43 9.40
N THR A 23 13.58 -13.13 8.96
CA THR A 23 14.90 -12.53 8.72
C THR A 23 14.99 -12.07 7.26
N LEU A 24 15.28 -10.79 7.05
CA LEU A 24 15.48 -10.20 5.74
C LEU A 24 16.94 -9.83 5.53
N LYS A 25 17.47 -10.12 4.35
CA LYS A 25 18.74 -9.54 3.88
C LYS A 25 18.43 -8.20 3.23
N ILE A 26 18.89 -7.11 3.84
CA ILE A 26 18.59 -5.75 3.41
C ILE A 26 19.86 -4.90 3.33
N THR A 27 19.73 -3.66 2.87
CA THR A 27 20.85 -2.71 2.79
C THR A 27 20.58 -1.49 3.66
N SER A 28 21.60 -0.68 3.92
CA SER A 28 21.45 0.56 4.71
C SER A 28 20.47 1.55 4.08
N ARG A 29 20.17 1.44 2.78
CA ARG A 29 19.19 2.27 2.07
C ARG A 29 17.76 1.74 2.14
N THR A 30 17.56 0.50 2.58
CA THR A 30 16.23 -0.12 2.64
C THR A 30 15.41 0.59 3.72
N LYS A 31 14.26 1.13 3.31
CA LYS A 31 13.36 1.89 4.16
C LYS A 31 12.36 0.98 4.89
N SER A 32 11.71 1.49 5.93
CA SER A 32 10.65 0.76 6.66
C SER A 32 9.55 0.26 5.74
N ARG A 33 9.08 1.10 4.80
CA ARG A 33 8.06 0.68 3.82
C ARG A 33 8.51 -0.51 2.96
N ASP A 34 9.78 -0.52 2.54
CA ASP A 34 10.34 -1.59 1.73
C ASP A 34 10.40 -2.89 2.57
N VAL A 35 10.76 -2.78 3.86
CA VAL A 35 10.75 -3.93 4.79
C VAL A 35 9.34 -4.53 4.93
N VAL A 36 8.33 -3.69 5.10
CA VAL A 36 6.92 -4.12 5.16
C VAL A 36 6.55 -4.87 3.88
N GLU A 37 6.76 -4.25 2.71
CA GLU A 37 6.47 -4.86 1.41
C GLU A 37 7.21 -6.19 1.21
N MET A 38 8.49 -6.26 1.57
CA MET A 38 9.28 -7.49 1.50
C MET A 38 8.70 -8.62 2.36
N ILE A 39 8.17 -8.31 3.55
CA ILE A 39 7.55 -9.32 4.43
C ILE A 39 6.21 -9.77 3.85
N LEU A 40 5.35 -8.83 3.44
CA LEU A 40 4.06 -9.15 2.83
C LEU A 40 4.25 -10.03 1.58
N ASN A 41 5.22 -9.69 0.73
CA ASN A 41 5.65 -10.49 -0.41
C ASN A 41 6.06 -11.92 -0.04
N LYS A 42 6.87 -12.07 1.00
CA LYS A 42 7.29 -13.40 1.50
C LYS A 42 6.13 -14.19 2.11
N PHE A 43 5.12 -13.51 2.62
CA PHE A 43 3.91 -14.14 3.18
C PHE A 43 2.77 -14.31 2.17
N ARG A 44 2.96 -13.87 0.92
CA ARG A 44 1.92 -13.86 -0.13
C ARG A 44 0.68 -13.04 0.27
N LEU A 45 0.90 -11.96 1.02
CA LEU A 45 -0.14 -11.03 1.49
C LEU A 45 -0.22 -9.76 0.62
N ASN A 46 0.21 -9.85 -0.64
CA ASN A 46 0.39 -8.72 -1.57
C ASN A 46 -0.93 -8.09 -2.00
N PHE A 47 -2.05 -8.74 -1.70
CA PHE A 47 -3.40 -8.27 -1.98
C PHE A 47 -4.03 -7.58 -0.77
N ARG A 48 -3.21 -7.22 0.23
CA ARG A 48 -3.62 -6.40 1.36
C ARG A 48 -3.10 -4.98 1.18
N ASP A 49 -3.84 -4.05 1.75
CA ASP A 49 -3.40 -2.66 1.84
C ASP A 49 -2.13 -2.57 2.70
N VAL A 50 -1.02 -2.14 2.08
CA VAL A 50 0.29 -2.00 2.74
C VAL A 50 0.27 -0.94 3.83
N ASN A 51 -0.59 0.09 3.71
CA ASN A 51 -0.73 1.16 4.70
C ASN A 51 -1.42 0.70 5.99
N LEU A 52 -1.87 -0.56 6.06
CA LEU A 52 -2.35 -1.19 7.30
C LEU A 52 -1.23 -1.76 8.16
N PHE A 53 0.01 -1.80 7.66
CA PHE A 53 1.12 -2.43 8.36
C PHE A 53 2.14 -1.38 8.80
N GLN A 54 2.54 -1.48 10.05
CA GLN A 54 3.51 -0.58 10.69
C GLN A 54 4.71 -1.37 11.18
N LEU A 55 5.88 -0.79 11.00
CA LEU A 55 7.12 -1.32 11.56
C LEU A 55 7.43 -0.56 12.84
N TRP A 56 7.57 -1.30 13.92
CA TRP A 56 7.94 -0.78 15.23
C TRP A 56 9.34 -1.22 15.59
N MET A 57 10.00 -0.41 16.42
CA MET A 57 11.27 -0.71 17.03
C MET A 57 11.13 -0.67 18.54
N GLU A 58 11.33 -1.81 19.19
CA GLU A 58 11.53 -1.90 20.63
C GLU A 58 13.03 -1.75 20.90
N VAL A 59 13.40 -0.78 21.72
CA VAL A 59 14.76 -0.57 22.21
C VAL A 59 14.81 -0.89 23.69
N ARG A 60 15.82 -1.65 24.09
CA ARG A 60 16.12 -1.96 25.49
C ARG A 60 17.33 -1.16 25.93
N THR A 61 17.18 -0.44 27.02
CA THR A 61 18.26 0.33 27.64
C THR A 61 18.36 -0.03 29.11
N ARG A 62 19.52 0.19 29.72
CA ARG A 62 19.68 0.05 31.17
C ARG A 62 19.69 1.44 31.81
N HIS A 63 18.79 1.67 32.76
CA HIS A 63 18.77 2.88 33.57
C HIS A 63 18.76 2.46 35.04
N ASN A 64 19.74 2.92 35.83
CA ASN A 64 19.93 2.54 37.24
C ASN A 64 19.95 1.02 37.50
N GLY A 65 20.46 0.23 36.55
CA GLY A 65 20.52 -1.24 36.66
C GLY A 65 19.25 -1.97 36.19
N GLU A 66 18.15 -1.25 35.95
CA GLU A 66 16.90 -1.82 35.46
C GLU A 66 16.79 -1.74 33.93
N GLU A 67 16.14 -2.74 33.32
CA GLU A 67 15.87 -2.76 31.89
C GLU A 67 14.63 -1.90 31.58
N VAL A 68 14.84 -0.81 30.84
CA VAL A 68 13.76 0.04 30.33
C VAL A 68 13.52 -0.28 28.87
N LYS A 69 12.25 -0.55 28.53
CA LYS A 69 11.79 -0.83 27.17
C LYS A 69 11.07 0.38 26.60
N SER A 70 11.50 0.82 25.43
CA SER A 70 10.87 1.89 24.68
C SER A 70 10.41 1.38 23.33
N ILE A 71 9.15 1.62 22.97
CA ILE A 71 8.56 1.20 21.69
C ILE A 71 8.35 2.44 20.82
N LEU A 72 8.84 2.38 19.59
CA LEU A 72 8.82 3.49 18.62
C LEU A 72 8.15 3.03 17.32
N GLU A 73 7.15 3.76 16.85
CA GLU A 73 6.63 3.58 15.47
C GLU A 73 7.67 4.16 14.52
N LEU A 74 8.14 3.38 13.55
CA LEU A 74 9.08 3.87 12.56
C LEU A 74 8.33 4.53 11.41
N ASP A 75 8.77 5.74 11.05
CA ASP A 75 8.31 6.38 9.82
C ASP A 75 8.63 5.51 8.59
N LYS A 76 7.81 5.63 7.54
CA LYS A 76 7.94 4.89 6.27
C LYS A 76 9.31 5.03 5.64
N ASP A 77 9.97 6.18 5.83
CA ASP A 77 11.29 6.51 5.28
C ASP A 77 12.46 6.22 6.24
N SER A 78 12.18 5.78 7.46
CA SER A 78 13.20 5.33 8.41
C SER A 78 14.03 4.20 7.81
N ARG A 79 15.28 4.04 8.25
CA ARG A 79 16.23 3.03 7.74
C ARG A 79 16.53 1.99 8.83
N PRO A 80 15.79 0.88 8.91
CA PRO A 80 15.88 -0.05 10.04
C PRO A 80 17.28 -0.65 10.22
N LEU A 81 18.02 -0.90 9.14
CA LEU A 81 19.38 -1.44 9.26
C LEU A 81 20.36 -0.44 9.87
N GLU A 82 20.21 0.86 9.59
CA GLU A 82 21.03 1.90 10.21
C GLU A 82 20.67 2.02 11.70
N LEU A 83 19.36 2.06 12.02
CA LEU A 83 18.86 2.10 13.40
C LEU A 83 19.34 0.89 14.21
N GLN A 84 19.28 -0.33 13.67
CA GLN A 84 19.77 -1.54 14.35
C GLN A 84 21.24 -1.41 14.80
N ARG A 85 22.06 -0.69 14.03
CA ARG A 85 23.50 -0.54 14.29
C ARG A 85 23.84 0.55 15.28
N CYS A 86 22.90 1.45 15.57
CA CYS A 86 23.04 2.45 16.63
C CYS A 86 22.93 1.83 18.04
N HIS A 87 22.50 0.57 18.15
CA HIS A 87 22.35 -0.12 19.41
C HIS A 87 23.28 -1.34 19.50
N PRO A 88 23.69 -1.74 20.72
CA PRO A 88 24.36 -3.02 20.92
C PRO A 88 23.53 -4.18 20.36
N ALA A 89 24.20 -5.28 20.03
CA ALA A 89 23.52 -6.50 19.62
C ALA A 89 22.44 -6.90 20.65
N GLU A 90 21.30 -7.36 20.16
CA GLU A 90 20.15 -7.82 20.97
C GLU A 90 19.40 -6.75 21.79
N MET A 91 19.85 -5.50 21.76
CA MET A 91 19.17 -4.37 22.44
C MET A 91 18.12 -3.67 21.57
N SER A 92 17.95 -4.10 20.32
CA SER A 92 16.90 -3.63 19.43
C SER A 92 16.13 -4.79 18.82
N ARG A 93 14.81 -4.62 18.74
CA ARG A 93 13.88 -5.60 18.19
C ARG A 93 12.90 -4.90 17.25
N PHE A 94 12.75 -5.41 16.04
CA PHE A 94 11.79 -4.88 15.07
C PHE A 94 10.52 -5.73 15.06
N ILE A 95 9.36 -5.09 15.03
CA ILE A 95 8.06 -5.75 15.13
C ILE A 95 7.18 -5.23 14.02
N LEU A 96 6.57 -6.14 13.25
CA LEU A 96 5.55 -5.81 12.27
C LEU A 96 4.17 -6.00 12.91
N SER A 97 3.36 -4.96 12.90
CA SER A 97 1.97 -5.01 13.36
C SER A 97 1.00 -4.55 12.30
N MET A 98 -0.24 -5.00 12.40
CA MET A 98 -1.36 -4.49 11.62
C MET A 98 -2.16 -3.49 12.46
N VAL A 99 -2.59 -2.37 11.87
CA VAL A 99 -3.45 -1.39 12.54
C VAL A 99 -4.85 -1.97 12.76
N SER A 100 -5.45 -1.64 13.91
CA SER A 100 -6.76 -2.17 14.32
C SER A 100 -7.95 -1.37 13.79
N ASN A 101 -7.75 -0.11 13.38
CA ASN A 101 -8.81 0.82 12.96
C ASN A 101 -9.08 0.81 11.45
N ALA A 102 -8.85 -0.34 10.80
CA ALA A 102 -9.02 -0.50 9.37
C ALA A 102 -10.51 -0.45 8.98
N ILE A 103 -10.80 0.08 7.79
CA ILE A 103 -12.17 0.16 7.26
C ILE A 103 -12.39 -0.97 6.26
N LEU A 104 -13.45 -1.75 6.43
CA LEU A 104 -13.87 -2.74 5.44
C LEU A 104 -14.73 -2.05 4.38
N ALA A 105 -14.14 -1.79 3.21
CA ALA A 105 -14.81 -1.15 2.09
C ALA A 105 -15.21 -2.15 1.01
N ARG A 106 -16.38 -1.92 0.40
CA ARG A 106 -16.82 -2.61 -0.82
C ARG A 106 -16.57 -1.70 -2.01
N ILE A 107 -15.80 -2.19 -2.99
CA ILE A 107 -15.58 -1.52 -4.27
C ILE A 107 -16.17 -2.40 -5.35
N TYR A 108 -17.19 -1.89 -6.04
CA TYR A 108 -17.92 -2.60 -7.08
C TYR A 108 -17.08 -2.65 -8.36
N ASP A 109 -16.91 -3.85 -8.91
CA ASP A 109 -16.05 -4.11 -10.07
C ASP A 109 -16.80 -4.73 -11.25
N SER A 110 -18.14 -4.75 -11.21
CA SER A 110 -19.01 -5.36 -12.23
C SER A 110 -18.74 -4.88 -13.66
N ASP A 111 -18.37 -3.61 -13.81
CA ASP A 111 -18.14 -2.99 -15.12
C ASP A 111 -16.86 -3.51 -15.79
N ILE A 112 -15.97 -4.14 -15.01
CA ILE A 112 -14.69 -4.68 -15.48
C ILE A 112 -14.64 -6.20 -15.36
N CYS A 113 -15.24 -6.73 -14.30
CA CYS A 113 -15.37 -8.15 -14.01
C CYS A 113 -16.87 -8.47 -13.89
N PRO A 114 -17.60 -8.75 -14.99
CA PRO A 114 -19.06 -8.95 -14.97
C PRO A 114 -19.54 -10.08 -14.06
N GLN A 115 -18.67 -11.06 -13.77
CA GLN A 115 -18.93 -12.18 -12.86
C GLN A 115 -18.72 -11.81 -11.38
N SER A 116 -18.27 -10.59 -11.09
CA SER A 116 -17.96 -10.09 -9.75
C SER A 116 -18.93 -8.96 -9.41
N ASN A 117 -19.52 -9.02 -8.21
CA ASN A 117 -20.37 -7.96 -7.71
C ASN A 117 -19.52 -6.82 -7.11
N TYR A 118 -18.64 -7.15 -6.17
CA TYR A 118 -17.70 -6.24 -5.55
C TYR A 118 -16.49 -6.98 -4.98
N LYS A 119 -15.41 -6.25 -4.74
CA LYS A 119 -14.30 -6.67 -3.88
C LYS A 119 -14.46 -6.07 -2.48
N SER A 120 -14.39 -6.92 -1.46
CA SER A 120 -14.23 -6.48 -0.07
C SER A 120 -12.75 -6.25 0.19
N VAL A 121 -12.37 -4.99 0.45
CA VAL A 121 -11.00 -4.61 0.76
C VAL A 121 -10.94 -3.97 2.14
N LEU A 122 -9.99 -4.41 2.94
CA LEU A 122 -9.68 -3.75 4.19
C LEU A 122 -8.68 -2.63 3.87
N ILE A 123 -9.06 -1.39 4.15
CA ILE A 123 -8.31 -0.18 3.78
C ILE A 123 -7.88 0.62 5.01
N SER A 124 -6.68 1.18 4.94
CA SER A 124 -6.16 2.12 5.91
C SER A 124 -6.80 3.49 5.73
N ARG A 125 -6.92 4.24 6.82
CA ARG A 125 -7.37 5.65 6.78
C ARG A 125 -6.41 6.57 6.02
N ARG A 126 -5.18 6.09 5.78
CA ARG A 126 -4.12 6.81 5.05
C ARG A 126 -3.97 6.35 3.61
N THR A 127 -4.85 5.47 3.13
CA THR A 127 -4.81 4.95 1.76
C THR A 127 -5.52 5.89 0.84
N THR A 128 -4.78 6.36 -0.17
CA THR A 128 -5.29 7.20 -1.24
C THR A 128 -6.19 6.40 -2.18
N CYS A 129 -7.07 7.10 -2.89
CA CYS A 129 -7.91 6.52 -3.92
C CYS A 129 -7.07 5.81 -5.01
N LEU A 130 -5.91 6.35 -5.38
CA LEU A 130 -5.00 5.73 -6.34
C LEU A 130 -4.42 4.40 -5.83
N GLU A 131 -3.98 4.35 -4.57
CA GLU A 131 -3.49 3.10 -3.98
C GLU A 131 -4.60 2.05 -3.89
N ALA A 132 -5.81 2.45 -3.49
CA ALA A 132 -6.98 1.57 -3.45
C ALA A 132 -7.36 1.05 -4.85
N LEU A 133 -7.29 1.90 -5.87
CA LEU A 133 -7.49 1.51 -7.26
C LEU A 133 -6.50 0.42 -7.67
N HIS A 134 -5.20 0.61 -7.42
CA HIS A 134 -4.18 -0.40 -7.75
C HIS A 134 -4.38 -1.71 -6.99
N LEU A 135 -4.77 -1.64 -5.71
CA LEU A 135 -5.13 -2.81 -4.91
C LEU A 135 -6.29 -3.61 -5.53
N VAL A 136 -7.37 -2.93 -5.92
CA VAL A 136 -8.54 -3.60 -6.52
C VAL A 136 -8.21 -4.16 -7.90
N LEU A 137 -7.46 -3.44 -8.74
CA LEU A 137 -7.02 -3.96 -10.03
C LEU A 137 -6.17 -5.22 -9.89
N GLN A 138 -5.30 -5.26 -8.88
CA GLN A 138 -4.53 -6.46 -8.55
C GLN A 138 -5.44 -7.62 -8.12
N LEU A 139 -6.49 -7.36 -7.33
CA LEU A 139 -7.50 -8.35 -6.95
C LEU A 139 -8.33 -8.84 -8.16
N CYS A 140 -8.58 -7.99 -9.14
CA CYS A 140 -9.20 -8.34 -10.42
C CYS A 140 -8.24 -9.05 -11.38
N ARG A 141 -6.95 -9.22 -11.01
CA ARG A 141 -5.88 -9.80 -11.85
C ARG A 141 -5.64 -9.04 -13.16
N ILE A 142 -5.90 -7.74 -13.13
CA ILE A 142 -5.67 -6.86 -14.27
C ILE A 142 -4.24 -6.36 -14.20
N GLN A 143 -3.45 -6.70 -15.23
CA GLN A 143 -2.12 -6.15 -15.37
C GLN A 143 -2.25 -4.67 -15.70
N ASN A 144 -1.85 -3.83 -14.77
CA ASN A 144 -1.88 -2.39 -14.91
C ASN A 144 -0.48 -1.88 -14.61
N ASN A 145 0.16 -1.22 -15.58
CA ASN A 145 1.46 -0.61 -15.36
C ASN A 145 1.27 0.73 -14.64
N PRO A 146 1.63 0.86 -13.34
CA PRO A 146 1.34 2.08 -12.57
C PRO A 146 2.01 3.32 -13.18
N LYS A 147 3.12 3.13 -13.89
CA LYS A 147 3.87 4.20 -14.57
C LYS A 147 3.11 4.77 -15.77
N GLU A 148 2.38 3.94 -16.52
CA GLU A 148 1.59 4.38 -17.67
C GLU A 148 0.37 5.19 -17.22
N GLN A 149 -0.31 4.76 -16.15
CA GLN A 149 -1.41 5.54 -15.59
C GLN A 149 -0.95 6.87 -14.99
N THR A 150 0.17 6.89 -14.27
CA THR A 150 0.69 8.15 -13.69
C THR A 150 1.14 9.12 -14.80
N ALA A 151 1.69 8.59 -15.91
CA ALA A 151 2.06 9.39 -17.08
C ALA A 151 0.83 9.95 -17.83
N LEU A 152 -0.26 9.19 -17.92
CA LEU A 152 -1.52 9.65 -18.52
C LEU A 152 -2.26 10.69 -17.66
N LEU A 153 -2.03 10.67 -16.35
CA LEU A 153 -2.72 11.53 -15.38
C LEU A 153 -1.89 12.77 -14.96
N GLY A 154 -0.58 12.76 -15.21
CA GLY A 154 0.33 13.88 -15.01
C GLY A 154 0.35 14.81 -16.21
N GLY A 155 -0.48 15.85 -16.20
CA GLY A 155 -0.44 16.93 -17.20
C GLY A 155 0.91 17.64 -17.19
N GLY A 156 1.81 17.23 -18.09
CA GLY A 156 3.07 17.88 -18.39
C GLY A 156 3.53 17.42 -19.77
N GLY A 157 3.42 18.30 -20.76
CA GLY A 157 3.62 18.00 -22.17
C GLY A 157 4.92 17.23 -22.48
N GLY A 158 4.79 16.24 -23.35
CA GLY A 158 5.93 15.49 -23.88
C GLY A 158 5.52 14.11 -24.36
N VAL A 159 4.92 14.04 -25.55
CA VAL A 159 4.86 12.80 -26.32
C VAL A 159 6.30 12.32 -26.52
N ARG A 160 6.68 11.23 -25.85
CA ARG A 160 7.85 10.44 -26.20
C ARG A 160 7.36 9.16 -26.84
N VAL A 161 7.28 9.19 -28.17
CA VAL A 161 7.21 7.97 -28.99
C VAL A 161 8.57 7.29 -28.92
N SER A 162 8.68 6.25 -28.10
CA SER A 162 9.72 5.24 -28.28
C SER A 162 9.09 4.05 -28.99
N SER A 163 9.30 4.04 -30.31
CA SER A 163 9.34 2.91 -31.23
C SER A 163 8.96 1.53 -30.68
N GLY A 164 7.87 0.98 -31.21
CA GLY A 164 7.72 -0.47 -31.38
C GLY A 164 6.97 -1.23 -30.29
N LEU A 165 5.85 -0.72 -29.80
CA LEU A 165 4.81 -1.54 -29.16
C LEU A 165 3.44 -1.00 -29.59
N VAL A 166 2.60 -1.88 -30.14
CA VAL A 166 1.22 -1.60 -30.51
C VAL A 166 0.48 -1.12 -29.26
N VAL A 167 0.14 0.17 -29.20
CA VAL A 167 -0.69 0.76 -28.13
C VAL A 167 -2.16 0.50 -28.49
N GLU A 168 -2.57 -0.76 -28.42
CA GLU A 168 -3.98 -1.15 -28.49
C GLU A 168 -4.57 -1.05 -27.09
N ASP A 169 -5.05 0.16 -26.80
CA ASP A 169 -6.29 0.46 -26.08
C ASP A 169 -6.12 1.69 -25.17
N HIS A 170 -6.63 2.83 -25.64
CA HIS A 170 -6.56 4.12 -24.95
C HIS A 170 -7.59 4.23 -23.81
N PHE A 171 -7.38 3.52 -22.71
CA PHE A 171 -8.21 3.65 -21.52
C PHE A 171 -7.39 3.70 -20.23
N TYR A 172 -8.01 4.22 -19.18
CA TYR A 172 -7.49 4.18 -17.82
C TYR A 172 -8.61 3.79 -16.86
N TYR A 173 -8.23 3.40 -15.64
CA TYR A 173 -9.19 3.02 -14.62
C TYR A 173 -9.39 4.14 -13.61
N ARG A 174 -10.62 4.30 -13.13
CA ARG A 174 -10.99 5.30 -12.13
C ARG A 174 -12.03 4.76 -11.16
N LEU A 175 -12.04 5.34 -9.97
CA LEU A 175 -13.07 5.10 -8.97
C LEU A 175 -14.08 6.26 -9.01
N PHE A 176 -15.35 5.91 -8.95
CA PHE A 176 -16.47 6.83 -8.94
C PHE A 176 -17.35 6.54 -7.72
N VAL A 177 -17.94 7.59 -7.14
CA VAL A 177 -19.15 7.43 -6.33
C VAL A 177 -20.32 7.43 -7.30
N VAL A 178 -21.16 6.41 -7.23
CA VAL A 178 -22.33 6.25 -8.11
C VAL A 178 -23.57 6.10 -7.25
N ASP A 179 -24.62 6.85 -7.58
CA ASP A 179 -25.99 6.63 -7.12
C ASP A 179 -26.91 6.25 -8.29
N ASN A 180 -28.23 6.30 -8.10
CA ASN A 180 -29.19 5.88 -9.11
C ASN A 180 -29.21 6.77 -10.36
N GLU A 181 -28.77 8.03 -10.25
CA GLU A 181 -28.95 9.04 -11.29
C GLU A 181 -27.63 9.70 -11.71
N ASN A 182 -26.62 9.67 -10.83
CA ASN A 182 -25.39 10.41 -11.01
C ASN A 182 -24.15 9.57 -10.73
N GLU A 183 -23.06 9.97 -11.36
CA GLU A 183 -21.71 9.50 -11.06
C GLU A 183 -20.77 10.68 -10.82
N ALA A 184 -19.94 10.56 -9.79
CA ALA A 184 -18.94 11.56 -9.43
C ALA A 184 -17.56 10.92 -9.36
N LEU A 185 -16.61 11.46 -10.11
CA LEU A 185 -15.23 10.99 -10.09
C LEU A 185 -14.59 11.23 -8.72
N ILE A 186 -13.94 10.21 -8.17
CA ILE A 186 -13.17 10.34 -6.93
C ILE A 186 -11.75 10.82 -7.27
N PRO A 187 -11.27 11.92 -6.67
CA PRO A 187 -9.88 12.37 -6.84
C PRO A 187 -8.87 11.33 -6.37
N ASN A 188 -7.80 11.12 -7.13
CA ASN A 188 -6.80 10.08 -6.85
C ASN A 188 -6.06 10.24 -5.51
N ASP A 189 -5.85 11.49 -5.11
CA ASP A 189 -5.08 11.92 -3.94
C ASP A 189 -5.91 11.92 -2.66
N CYS A 190 -7.24 11.86 -2.75
CA CYS A 190 -8.10 11.82 -1.57
C CYS A 190 -8.01 10.47 -0.84
N MET A 191 -8.27 10.48 0.46
CA MET A 191 -8.27 9.27 1.29
C MET A 191 -9.56 8.46 1.08
N ILE A 192 -9.43 7.24 0.55
CA ILE A 192 -10.58 6.43 0.15
C ILE A 192 -11.48 6.04 1.33
N ALA A 193 -10.89 5.89 2.52
CA ALA A 193 -11.64 5.62 3.75
C ALA A 193 -12.58 6.78 4.11
N GLY A 194 -12.16 8.03 3.89
CA GLY A 194 -12.99 9.20 4.14
C GLY A 194 -14.18 9.26 3.19
N VAL A 195 -13.95 8.96 1.91
CA VAL A 195 -15.02 8.86 0.90
C VAL A 195 -16.01 7.77 1.27
N TYR A 196 -15.51 6.57 1.57
CA TYR A 196 -16.36 5.42 1.90
C TYR A 196 -17.22 5.64 3.13
N LEU A 197 -16.67 6.26 4.18
CA LEU A 197 -17.40 6.59 5.41
C LEU A 197 -18.43 7.71 5.23
N SER A 198 -18.34 8.48 4.14
CA SER A 198 -19.24 9.59 3.84
C SER A 198 -20.32 9.23 2.82
N LEU A 199 -20.38 7.97 2.36
CA LEU A 199 -21.39 7.52 1.40
C LEU A 199 -22.79 7.57 2.01
N MET A 200 -23.74 8.07 1.22
CA MET A 200 -25.17 7.90 1.50
C MET A 200 -25.61 6.45 1.27
N PRO A 201 -26.72 5.99 1.86
CA PRO A 201 -27.16 4.59 1.76
C PRO A 201 -27.37 4.06 0.33
N ASN A 202 -27.71 4.93 -0.63
CA ASN A 202 -27.90 4.62 -2.05
C ASN A 202 -26.63 4.78 -2.89
N GLN A 203 -25.53 5.21 -2.29
CA GLN A 203 -24.27 5.44 -2.98
C GLN A 203 -23.31 4.25 -2.83
N ARG A 204 -22.49 4.04 -3.86
CA ARG A 204 -21.45 3.02 -3.87
C ARG A 204 -20.21 3.49 -4.61
N ILE A 205 -19.07 2.92 -4.24
CA ILE A 205 -17.82 3.13 -4.98
C ILE A 205 -17.73 2.10 -6.10
N VAL A 206 -17.63 2.57 -7.34
CA VAL A 206 -17.55 1.73 -8.54
C VAL A 206 -16.24 1.96 -9.25
N LEU A 207 -15.59 0.87 -9.62
CA LEU A 207 -14.41 0.85 -10.46
C LEU A 207 -14.83 0.77 -11.94
N LYS A 208 -14.37 1.73 -12.75
CA LYS A 208 -14.73 1.82 -14.17
C LYS A 208 -13.52 1.97 -15.08
N ARG A 209 -13.67 1.49 -16.31
CA ARG A 209 -12.78 1.75 -17.46
C ARG A 209 -13.24 3.04 -18.15
N VAL A 210 -12.33 3.98 -18.36
CA VAL A 210 -12.60 5.30 -18.96
C VAL A 210 -11.75 5.46 -20.23
N SER A 211 -12.38 5.85 -21.33
CA SER A 211 -11.70 6.10 -22.60
C SER A 211 -10.95 7.44 -22.58
N ILE A 212 -9.77 7.49 -23.20
CA ILE A 212 -8.98 8.74 -23.28
C ILE A 212 -9.65 9.77 -24.22
N ASN A 213 -10.51 9.33 -25.14
CA ASN A 213 -11.21 10.20 -26.08
C ASN A 213 -12.39 10.97 -25.47
N ASP A 214 -12.80 10.69 -24.24
CA ASP A 214 -13.89 11.45 -23.56
C ASP A 214 -13.41 12.80 -22.97
N LYS A 215 -12.26 13.29 -23.44
CA LYS A 215 -11.65 14.55 -23.01
C LYS A 215 -11.05 15.36 -24.16
N TYR A 216 -11.70 15.44 -25.33
CA TYR A 216 -11.51 16.54 -26.28
C TYR A 216 -12.77 16.78 -27.11
#